data_AF-A0A3M2X1L2-F1
#
_entry.id   AF-A0A3M2X1L2-F1
#
_cell.length_a   1.000
_cell.length_b   1.000
_cell.length_c   1.000
_cell.angle_alpha   90.00
_cell.angle_beta   90.00
_cell.angle_gamma   90.00
#
_symmetry.space_group_name_H-M   'P 1'
#
loop_
_entity.id
_entity.type
_entity.pdbx_description
1 polymer ?
#
loop_
_entity_poly.entity_id
_entity_poly.type
_entity_poly.pdbx_seq_one_letter_code
_entity_poly.pdbx_strand_id
1 'polypeptide(L)' 'MFFNVIAKRYEHGSVVLTSNLPFSQWATTFADDSTLTAALLDRLLHHAHIVQVSGQSYRLKDKLKSGQVTPRETASPQK' A
#
# COMPACT_ATOMS: atom_id res chain seq x y z
N MET A 1 16.57 5.38 -0.27
CA MET A 1 15.96 6.70 -0.54
C MET A 1 14.64 6.93 0.20
N PHE A 2 13.67 5.99 0.17
CA PHE A 2 12.39 6.14 0.88
C PHE A 2 12.55 6.40 2.40
N PHE A 3 13.40 5.63 3.08
CA PHE A 3 13.69 5.80 4.51
C PHE A 3 14.08 7.23 4.88
N ASN A 4 14.96 7.87 4.10
CA ASN A 4 15.44 9.22 4.38
C ASN A 4 14.31 10.26 4.31
N VAL A 5 13.32 10.07 3.44
CA VAL A 5 12.17 10.97 3.33
C VAL A 5 11.29 10.84 4.58
N ILE A 6 11.01 9.61 4.99
CA ILE A 6 10.21 9.35 6.19
C ILE A 6 10.94 9.85 7.44
N ALA A 7 12.23 9.55 7.58
CA ALA A 7 13.03 10.00 8.72
C ALA A 7 13.09 11.54 8.82
N LYS A 8 13.19 12.26 7.68
CA LYS A 8 13.17 13.74 7.68
C LYS A 8 11.78 14.33 7.96
N ARG A 9 10.71 13.61 7.66
CA ARG A 9 9.33 14.08 7.88
C ARG A 9 8.77 13.66 9.24
N TYR A 10 9.33 12.63 9.86
CA TYR A 10 8.97 12.20 11.20
C TYR A 10 9.02 13.40 12.16
N GLU A 11 7.91 13.69 12.82
CA GLU A 11 7.71 14.85 13.74
C GLU A 11 7.83 16.25 13.11
N HIS A 12 8.06 16.37 11.80
CA HIS A 12 8.21 17.65 11.10
C HIS A 12 7.05 17.97 10.15
N GLY A 13 6.14 17.03 9.89
CA GLY A 13 4.91 17.29 9.14
C GLY A 13 4.11 16.03 8.80
N SER A 14 2.83 16.18 8.47
CA SER A 14 1.94 15.06 8.16
C SER A 14 2.35 14.31 6.89
N VAL A 15 2.24 12.97 6.89
CA VAL A 15 2.52 12.13 5.74
C VAL A 15 1.32 11.24 5.47
N VAL A 16 0.86 11.22 4.21
CA VAL A 16 -0.14 10.25 3.74
C VAL A 16 0.59 9.21 2.92
N LEU A 17 0.41 7.94 3.27
CA LEU A 17 1.04 6.81 2.62
C LEU A 17 -0.02 5.78 2.21
N THR A 18 0.03 5.35 0.95
CA THR A 18 -0.85 4.31 0.42
C THR A 18 -0.01 3.12 -0.01
N SER A 19 -0.37 1.93 0.45
CA SER A 19 0.28 0.68 0.06
C SER A 19 -0.78 -0.34 -0.35
N ASN A 20 -0.50 -1.07 -1.43
CA ASN A 20 -1.26 -2.25 -1.84
C ASN A 20 -0.73 -3.54 -1.20
N LEU A 21 0.38 -3.47 -0.45
CA LEU A 21 0.98 -4.59 0.27
C LEU A 21 0.72 -4.49 1.77
N PRO A 22 0.48 -5.62 2.46
CA PRO A 22 0.42 -5.65 3.92
C PRO A 22 1.80 -5.38 4.54
N PHE A 23 1.85 -4.87 5.77
CA PHE A 23 3.11 -4.54 6.47
C PHE A 23 4.08 -5.72 6.59
N SER A 24 3.58 -6.95 6.66
CA SER A 24 4.43 -8.16 6.70
C SER A 24 5.31 -8.32 5.46
N GLN A 25 4.89 -7.81 4.30
CA GLN A 25 5.63 -7.89 3.04
C GLN A 25 6.56 -6.68 2.83
N TRP A 26 6.53 -5.70 3.73
CA TRP A 26 7.38 -4.52 3.59
C TRP A 26 8.85 -4.84 3.82
N ALA A 27 9.19 -5.82 4.66
CA ALA A 27 10.57 -6.21 4.90
C ALA A 27 11.28 -6.65 3.60
N THR A 28 10.59 -7.47 2.80
CA THR A 28 11.05 -7.89 1.47
C THR A 28 11.08 -6.73 0.46
N THR A 29 10.18 -5.77 0.61
CA THR A 29 10.08 -4.62 -0.29
C THR A 29 11.19 -3.59 -0.04
N PHE A 30 11.61 -3.42 1.22
CA PHE A 30 12.63 -2.47 1.63
C PHE A 30 13.98 -3.17 1.84
N ALA A 31 14.65 -3.43 0.72
CA ALA A 31 16.05 -3.89 0.66
C ALA A 31 16.32 -5.21 1.41
N ASP A 32 15.30 -6.06 1.60
CA ASP A 32 15.36 -7.28 2.40
C ASP A 32 15.89 -7.08 3.84
N ASP A 33 15.82 -5.84 4.34
CA ASP A 33 16.31 -5.46 5.67
C ASP A 33 15.12 -5.32 6.63
N SER A 34 14.89 -6.38 7.40
CA SER A 34 13.86 -6.43 8.42
C SER A 34 14.09 -5.42 9.55
N THR A 35 15.34 -5.08 9.86
CA THR A 35 15.68 -4.15 10.95
C THR A 35 15.35 -2.72 10.55
N LEU A 36 15.76 -2.32 9.34
CA LEU A 36 15.44 -1.00 8.79
C LEU A 36 13.93 -0.83 8.61
N THR A 37 13.25 -1.86 8.13
CA THR A 37 11.80 -1.85 7.97
C THR A 37 11.08 -1.73 9.31
N ALA A 38 11.50 -2.46 10.34
CA ALA A 38 10.94 -2.36 11.68
C ALA A 38 11.10 -0.93 12.24
N ALA A 39 12.31 -0.35 12.14
CA ALA A 39 12.57 1.03 12.59
C ALA A 39 11.82 2.10 11.78
N LEU A 40 11.46 1.80 10.54
CA LEU A 40 10.63 2.66 9.69
C LEU A 40 9.16 2.57 10.10
N LEU A 41 8.65 1.36 10.27
CA LEU A 41 7.28 1.09 10.71
C LEU A 41 7.02 1.69 12.09
N ASP A 42 7.97 1.56 13.02
CA ASP A 42 7.88 2.16 14.35
C ASP A 42 7.63 3.68 14.26
N ARG A 43 8.45 4.40 13.50
CA ARG A 43 8.29 5.84 13.27
C ARG A 43 6.98 6.22 12.56
N LEU A 44 6.57 5.43 11.58
CA LEU A 44 5.32 5.71 10.84
C LEU A 44 4.10 5.47 11.71
N LEU A 45 4.08 4.36 12.45
CA LEU A 45 2.91 3.90 13.20
C LEU A 45 2.73 4.59 14.54
N HIS A 46 3.78 5.21 15.09
CA HIS A 46 3.73 5.92 16.37
C HIS A 46 2.63 7.01 16.40
N HIS A 47 2.38 7.70 15.28
CA HIS A 47 1.35 8.74 15.16
C HIS A 47 0.43 8.56 13.93
N ALA A 48 0.27 7.33 13.43
CA ALA A 48 -0.56 7.09 12.24
C ALA A 48 -2.01 6.73 12.57
N HIS A 49 -2.89 7.12 11.65
CA HIS A 49 -4.22 6.52 11.51
C HIS A 49 -4.21 5.56 10.33
N ILE A 50 -4.47 4.27 10.59
CA ILE A 50 -4.49 3.23 9.57
C ILE A 50 -5.90 3.12 9.00
N VAL A 51 -6.04 3.37 7.70
CA VAL A 51 -7.30 3.18 6.97
C VAL A 51 -7.15 1.98 6.05
N GLN A 52 -7.81 0.86 6.39
CA GLN A 52 -7.83 -0.32 5.53
C GLN A 52 -8.87 -0.11 4.43
N VAL A 53 -8.40 -0.09 3.18
CA VAL A 53 -9.26 0.04 2.00
C VAL A 53 -9.52 -1.34 1.42
N SER A 54 -10.78 -1.74 1.33
CA SER A 54 -11.23 -2.99 0.72
C SER A 54 -12.31 -2.72 -0.32
N GLY A 55 -12.42 -3.61 -1.31
CA GLY A 55 -13.42 -3.53 -2.37
C GLY A 55 -12.86 -3.73 -3.77
N GLN A 56 -13.76 -3.73 -4.76
CA GLN A 56 -13.39 -3.88 -6.16
C GLN A 56 -12.66 -2.65 -6.70
N SER A 57 -11.69 -2.89 -7.58
CA SER A 57 -10.94 -1.84 -8.28
C SER A 57 -11.87 -0.85 -8.97
N TYR A 58 -11.70 0.44 -8.69
CA TYR A 58 -12.48 1.50 -9.32
C TYR A 58 -12.28 1.51 -10.85
N ARG A 59 -11.05 1.21 -11.31
CA ARG A 59 -10.72 1.08 -12.73
C ARG A 59 -11.54 -0.03 -13.42
N LEU A 60 -11.83 -1.11 -12.69
CA LEU A 60 -12.65 -2.20 -13.21
C LEU A 60 -14.13 -1.78 -13.30
N LYS A 61 -14.63 -1.05 -12.29
CA LYS A 61 -16.00 -0.51 -12.30
C LYS A 61 -16.25 0.39 -13.51
N ASP A 62 -15.30 1.26 -13.85
CA ASP A 62 -15.44 2.14 -15.02
C ASP A 62 -15.40 1.36 -16.34
N LYS A 63 -14.55 0.33 -16.45
CA LYS A 63 -14.50 -0.55 -17.63
C LYS A 63 -15.76 -1.39 -17.83
N LEU A 64 -16.37 -1.84 -16.73
CA LEU A 64 -17.67 -2.52 -16.74
C LEU A 64 -18.78 -1.56 -17.19
N LYS A 65 -18.77 -0.31 -16.70
CA LYS A 65 -19.73 0.73 -17.11
C LYS A 65 -19.57 1.14 -18.57
N SER A 66 -18.34 1.17 -19.09
CA SER A 66 -18.06 1.53 -20.48
C SER A 66 -18.27 0.37 -21.46
N GLY A 67 -18.74 -0.80 -21.01
CA GLY A 67 -18.99 -1.98 -21.85
C GLY A 67 -17.72 -2.64 -22.43
N GLN A 68 -16.54 -2.28 -21.93
CA GLN A 68 -15.26 -2.77 -22.46
C GLN A 68 -14.82 -4.11 -21.86
N VAL A 69 -15.41 -4.53 -20.74
CA VAL A 69 -15.10 -5.80 -20.06
C VAL A 69 -16.41 -6.50 -19.71
N THR A 70 -16.59 -7.74 -20.14
CA THR A 70 -17.72 -8.59 -19.75
C THR A 70 -17.44 -9.29 -18.42
N PRO A 71 -18.43 -9.43 -17.50
CA PRO A 71 -18.27 -10.08 -16.19
C PRO A 71 -17.73 -11.52 -16.21
N ARG A 72 -17.71 -12.16 -17.38
CA ARG A 72 -17.27 -13.54 -17.58
C ARG A 72 -15.74 -13.72 -17.63
N GLU A 73 -15.00 -12.66 -17.94
CA GLU A 73 -13.52 -12.67 -17.98
C GLU A 73 -12.88 -12.53 -16.58
N THR A 74 -13.64 -12.05 -15.60
CA THR A 74 -13.16 -11.75 -14.24
C THR A 74 -13.26 -12.92 -13.25
N ALA A 75 -13.81 -14.06 -13.67
CA ALA A 75 -14.03 -15.24 -12.82
C ALA A 75 -12.94 -16.33 -12.96
N SER A 76 -11.81 -16.01 -13.59
CA SER A 76 -10.66 -16.91 -13.63
C SER A 76 -9.78 -16.64 -12.40
N PRO A 77 -9.56 -17.61 -11.51
CA PRO A 77 -8.55 -17.48 -10.47
C PRO A 77 -7.18 -17.45 -11.15
N GLN A 78 -6.56 -16.28 -11.15
CA GLN A 78 -5.17 -16.14 -11.57
C GLN A 78 -4.31 -16.78 -10.48
N LYS A 79 -3.63 -17.85 -10.89
CA LYS A 79 -2.81 -18.78 -10.12
C LYS A 79 -1.76 -18.10 -9.23
#